data_AF-A0A6A0H7Z2-F1
#
_entry.id   AF-A0A6A0H7Z2-F1
#
_cell.length_a   1.000
_cell.length_b   1.000
_cell.length_c   1.000
_cell.angle_alpha   90.00
_cell.angle_beta   90.00
_cell.angle_gamma   90.00
#
_symmetry.space_group_name_H-M   'P 1'
#
loop_
_entity.id
_entity.type
_entity.pdbx_description
1 polymer ?
#
loop_
_entity_poly.entity_id
_entity_poly.type
_entity_poly.pdbx_seq_one_letter_code
_entity_poly.pdbx_strand_id
1 'polypeptide(L)'
;MSAIARQPCERLIVSPRRQIIMEGALHLLDNNKPQEMYVILFDDMLLITRRKKGLSKKKSSLSENWPSSCSRPSSGESAMRYIVYKQPLSLDRFFLHDVPVSEAVTAKLESAFVMVNLNRFQQIVAVYTFLAQTDQAKVGLARLLETIKKTRHN
;
A
#
# COMPACT_ATOMS: atom_id res chain seq x y z
N MET A 1 0.01 20.48 9.29
CA MET A 1 0.72 19.24 9.69
C MET A 1 -0.06 18.04 9.17
N SER A 2 0.58 17.16 8.40
CA SER A 2 -0.02 15.98 7.77
C SER A 2 -0.56 14.98 8.81
N ALA A 3 -1.66 14.29 8.52
CA ALA A 3 -2.27 13.27 9.39
C ALA A 3 -1.31 12.10 9.74
N ILE A 4 -0.25 11.93 8.96
CA ILE A 4 0.81 10.93 9.19
C ILE A 4 1.70 11.31 10.40
N ALA A 5 1.88 12.60 10.68
CA ALA A 5 2.71 13.10 11.80
C ALA A 5 2.10 12.91 13.20
N ARG A 6 0.89 12.31 13.29
CA ARG A 6 0.21 12.07 14.58
C ARG A 6 0.13 10.59 14.95
N GLN A 7 0.85 9.72 14.25
CA GLN A 7 0.82 8.29 14.50
C GLN A 7 1.92 7.86 15.49
N PRO A 8 1.72 6.81 16.31
CA PRO A 8 2.75 6.30 17.23
C PRO A 8 4.06 5.89 16.53
N CYS A 9 3.97 5.63 15.23
CA CYS A 9 5.08 5.32 14.34
C CYS A 9 5.53 6.55 13.52
N GLU A 10 5.28 7.78 13.98
CA GLU A 10 5.70 9.03 13.33
C GLU A 10 7.18 8.97 12.94
N ARG A 11 8.06 8.52 13.82
CA ARG A 11 9.50 8.41 13.51
C ARG A 11 9.84 7.35 12.46
N LEU A 12 9.00 6.33 12.30
CA LEU A 12 9.14 5.37 11.22
C LEU A 12 8.63 6.06 9.95
N ILE A 13 7.33 6.28 9.80
CA ILE A 13 6.72 6.71 8.53
C ILE A 13 7.14 8.13 8.13
N VAL A 14 7.35 9.03 9.10
CA VAL A 14 7.71 10.46 8.94
C VAL A 14 9.16 10.70 9.35
N SER A 15 10.03 9.69 9.25
CA SER A 15 11.47 9.92 9.31
C SER A 15 11.83 11.05 8.32
N PRO A 16 12.48 12.15 8.75
CA PRO A 16 12.80 13.27 7.85
C PRO A 16 13.76 12.85 6.71
N ARG A 17 14.40 11.69 6.82
CA ARG A 17 15.24 11.12 5.77
C ARG A 17 14.47 10.28 4.75
N ARG A 18 13.25 9.86 5.08
CA ARG A 18 12.43 9.00 4.22
C ARG A 18 11.73 9.84 3.16
N GLN A 19 11.89 9.47 1.91
CA GLN A 19 11.34 10.20 0.77
C GLN A 19 10.28 9.35 0.07
N ILE A 20 9.15 9.97 -0.27
CA ILE A 20 8.15 9.33 -1.13
C ILE A 20 8.68 9.42 -2.55
N ILE A 21 8.86 8.27 -3.18
CA ILE A 21 9.29 8.18 -4.58
C ILE A 21 8.06 8.15 -5.49
N MET A 22 7.03 7.42 -5.09
CA MET A 22 5.80 7.27 -5.86
C MET A 22 4.64 6.88 -4.94
N GLU A 23 3.44 7.34 -5.26
CA GLU A 23 2.21 6.90 -4.61
C GLU A 23 1.07 6.81 -5.62
N GLY A 24 0.09 5.96 -5.36
CA GLY A 24 -1.03 5.78 -6.27
C GLY A 24 -2.02 4.72 -5.84
N ALA A 25 -3.19 4.75 -6.48
CA ALA A 25 -4.21 3.73 -6.32
C ALA A 25 -3.87 2.50 -7.17
N LEU A 26 -3.94 1.32 -6.56
CA LEU A 26 -3.83 0.02 -7.22
C LEU A 26 -4.97 -0.88 -6.73
N HIS A 27 -5.36 -1.86 -7.52
CA HIS A 27 -6.25 -2.91 -7.00
C HIS A 27 -5.41 -4.10 -6.55
N LEU A 28 -5.62 -4.57 -5.33
CA LEU A 28 -5.08 -5.83 -4.86
C LEU A 28 -6.15 -6.92 -4.98
N LEU A 29 -5.85 -8.03 -5.64
CA LEU A 29 -6.72 -9.19 -5.67
C LEU A 29 -6.61 -9.96 -4.35
N ASP A 30 -7.71 -9.97 -3.60
CA ASP A 30 -7.89 -10.76 -2.37
C ASP A 30 -9.16 -11.59 -2.52
N ASN A 31 -9.08 -12.92 -2.34
CA ASN A 31 -10.18 -13.87 -2.58
C ASN A 31 -10.92 -13.65 -3.92
N ASN A 32 -10.18 -13.45 -5.03
CA ASN A 32 -10.69 -13.14 -6.38
C ASN A 32 -11.57 -11.87 -6.48
N LYS A 33 -11.52 -10.98 -5.49
CA LYS A 33 -12.18 -9.67 -5.55
C LYS A 33 -11.13 -8.57 -5.53
N PRO A 34 -11.05 -7.73 -6.58
CA PRO A 34 -10.18 -6.55 -6.56
C PRO A 34 -10.60 -5.60 -5.44
N GLN A 35 -9.67 -5.30 -4.53
CA GLN A 35 -9.83 -4.28 -3.50
C GLN A 35 -8.94 -3.08 -3.83
N GLU A 36 -9.54 -1.89 -3.88
CA GLU A 36 -8.78 -0.65 -4.04
C GLU A 36 -7.86 -0.41 -2.83
N MET A 37 -6.57 -0.33 -3.11
CA MET A 37 -5.50 -0.02 -2.19
C MET A 37 -4.84 1.30 -2.60
N TYR A 38 -4.36 2.04 -1.61
CA TYR A 38 -3.47 3.16 -1.85
C TYR A 38 -2.07 2.76 -1.41
N VAL A 39 -1.15 2.74 -2.37
CA VAL A 39 0.21 2.23 -2.20
C VAL A 39 1.18 3.40 -2.24
N ILE A 40 2.09 3.42 -1.27
CA ILE A 40 3.12 4.46 -1.13
C ILE A 40 4.48 3.76 -1.15
N LEU A 41 5.29 4.11 -2.13
CA LEU A 41 6.67 3.66 -2.27
C LEU A 41 7.59 4.73 -1.69
N PHE A 42 8.25 4.38 -0.60
CA PHE A 42 9.36 5.12 -0.05
C PHE A 42 10.70 4.62 -0.61
N ASP A 43 11.76 5.34 -0.33
CA ASP A 43 13.12 4.97 -0.71
C ASP A 43 13.65 3.70 -0.04
N ASP A 44 13.09 3.29 1.10
CA ASP A 44 13.51 2.11 1.86
C ASP A 44 12.39 1.09 2.13
N MET A 45 11.13 1.40 1.83
CA MET A 45 10.01 0.48 2.05
C MET A 45 8.79 0.76 1.17
N LEU A 46 7.93 -0.24 1.02
CA LEU A 46 6.61 -0.15 0.42
C LEU A 46 5.53 -0.21 1.51
N LEU A 47 4.61 0.74 1.49
CA LEU A 47 3.44 0.79 2.38
C LEU A 47 2.16 0.55 1.57
N ILE A 48 1.41 -0.48 1.95
CA ILE A 48 0.10 -0.78 1.35
C ILE A 48 -0.98 -0.38 2.35
N THR A 49 -1.91 0.45 1.92
CA THR A 49 -3.05 0.88 2.73
C THR A 49 -4.36 0.54 2.05
N ARG A 50 -5.40 0.34 2.86
CA ARG A 50 -6.77 0.21 2.40
C ARG A 50 -7.63 1.33 2.95
N ARG A 51 -8.65 1.71 2.19
CA ARG A 51 -9.67 2.67 2.61
C ARG A 51 -10.54 2.05 3.69
N LYS A 52 -10.65 2.70 4.85
CA LYS A 52 -11.65 2.38 5.88
C LYS A 52 -12.75 3.42 5.79
N LYS A 53 -13.93 3.01 5.29
CA LYS A 53 -15.14 3.84 5.39
C LYS A 53 -15.40 4.08 6.89
N GLY A 54 -15.43 5.35 7.30
CA GLY A 54 -15.83 5.69 8.66
C GLY A 54 -17.26 5.19 8.86
N LEU A 55 -17.48 4.31 9.84
CA LEU A 55 -18.83 4.15 10.35
C LEU A 55 -19.20 5.50 10.96
N SER A 56 -20.18 6.20 10.38
CA SER A 56 -20.88 7.23 11.13
C SER A 56 -21.38 6.53 12.39
N LYS A 57 -20.85 6.92 13.55
CA LYS A 57 -21.27 6.33 14.82
C LYS A 57 -22.77 6.61 14.97
N LYS A 58 -23.63 5.60 14.81
CA LYS A 58 -24.83 5.57 15.66
C LYS A 58 -24.29 5.64 17.09
N LYS A 59 -24.69 6.67 17.84
CA LYS A 59 -24.39 6.81 19.26
C LYS A 59 -24.81 5.53 19.97
N SER A 60 -23.89 4.62 20.24
CA SER A 60 -24.04 3.61 21.28
C SER A 60 -23.19 4.08 22.45
N SER A 61 -23.86 4.47 23.54
CA SER A 61 -23.23 4.60 24.84
C SER A 61 -22.63 3.25 25.24
N LEU A 62 -21.44 3.30 25.84
CA LEU A 62 -20.76 2.20 26.54
C LEU A 62 -19.81 1.31 25.71
N SER A 63 -18.55 1.75 25.60
CA SER A 63 -17.33 0.92 25.75
C SER A 63 -16.08 1.79 25.56
N GLU A 64 -15.03 1.43 26.30
CA GLU A 64 -13.97 2.29 26.81
C GLU A 64 -12.94 2.80 25.76
N ASN A 65 -12.64 4.09 25.91
CA ASN A 65 -11.37 4.79 25.75
C ASN A 65 -10.30 4.21 24.79
N TRP A 66 -10.47 4.45 23.50
CA TRP A 66 -9.34 4.76 22.61
C TRP A 66 -9.39 6.25 22.27
N PRO A 67 -8.33 7.05 22.49
CA PRO A 67 -8.36 8.47 22.15
C PRO A 67 -8.43 8.60 20.63
N SER A 68 -9.64 8.80 20.14
CA SER A 68 -9.93 9.11 18.74
C SER A 68 -9.52 10.57 18.51
N SER A 69 -8.22 10.85 18.41
CA SER A 69 -7.64 12.20 18.28
C SER A 69 -7.79 12.83 16.89
N CYS A 70 -8.90 12.54 16.21
CA CYS A 70 -9.23 13.11 14.92
C CYS A 70 -10.75 13.17 14.72
N SER A 71 -11.41 14.02 15.50
CA SER A 71 -12.76 14.45 15.18
C SER A 71 -12.93 15.93 15.52
N ARG A 72 -12.64 16.79 14.54
CA ARG A 72 -13.50 17.92 14.26
C ARG A 72 -14.23 17.60 12.96
N PRO A 73 -15.57 17.46 12.96
CA PRO A 73 -16.32 17.36 11.73
C PRO A 73 -16.51 18.78 11.21
N SER A 74 -15.61 19.25 10.35
CA SER A 74 -15.93 20.37 9.47
C SER A 74 -16.46 19.79 8.17
N SER A 75 -17.71 20.14 7.85
CA SER A 75 -18.38 20.02 6.55
C SER A 75 -18.34 18.67 5.85
N GLY A 76 -19.44 17.90 5.96
CA GLY A 76 -20.10 17.17 4.85
C GLY A 76 -19.38 16.02 4.13
N GLU A 77 -18.06 15.91 4.19
CA GLU A 77 -17.30 14.89 3.49
C GLU A 77 -16.79 13.89 4.52
N SER A 78 -17.23 12.64 4.41
CA SER A 78 -16.80 11.55 5.28
C SER A 78 -15.27 11.53 5.31
N ALA A 79 -14.67 11.90 6.46
CA ALA A 79 -13.22 11.99 6.61
C ALA A 79 -12.60 10.63 6.28
N MET A 80 -12.05 10.52 5.07
CA MET A 80 -11.58 9.26 4.54
C MET A 80 -10.31 8.85 5.29
N ARG A 81 -10.38 7.72 5.99
CA ARG A 81 -9.26 7.20 6.77
C ARG A 81 -8.63 6.02 6.03
N TYR A 82 -7.34 6.12 5.75
CA TYR A 82 -6.54 4.99 5.32
C TYR A 82 -6.08 4.20 6.54
N ILE A 83 -6.12 2.88 6.43
CA ILE A 83 -5.51 1.97 7.41
C ILE A 83 -4.45 1.15 6.71
N VAL A 84 -3.33 0.95 7.40
CA VAL A 84 -2.26 0.07 6.93
C VAL A 84 -2.84 -1.34 6.75
N TYR A 85 -2.67 -1.92 5.56
CA TYR A 85 -3.21 -3.24 5.23
C TYR A 85 -2.33 -4.36 5.80
N LYS A 86 -1.00 -4.22 5.67
CA LYS A 86 0.02 -5.13 6.19
C LYS A 86 1.22 -4.32 6.68
N GLN A 87 2.11 -4.95 7.46
CA GLN A 87 3.35 -4.30 7.88
C GLN A 87 4.13 -3.76 6.67
N PRO A 88 4.80 -2.60 6.79
CA PRO A 88 5.62 -2.06 5.72
C PRO A 88 6.66 -3.08 5.24
N LEU A 89 6.81 -3.18 3.93
CA LEU A 89 7.69 -4.16 3.29
C LEU A 89 9.01 -3.49 2.92
N SER A 90 10.12 -4.05 3.38
CA SER A 90 11.44 -3.55 3.00
C SER A 90 11.72 -3.90 1.53
N LEU A 91 12.37 -3.01 0.79
CA LEU A 91 12.55 -3.18 -0.67
C LEU A 91 13.41 -4.38 -1.05
N ASP A 92 14.30 -4.83 -0.16
CA ASP A 92 15.15 -6.02 -0.31
C ASP A 92 14.40 -7.34 -0.08
N ARG A 93 13.16 -7.28 0.44
CA ARG A 93 12.40 -8.47 0.86
C ARG A 93 11.24 -8.82 -0.05
N PHE A 94 11.07 -8.16 -1.19
CA PHE A 94 10.06 -8.59 -2.16
C PHE A 94 10.55 -8.44 -3.59
N PHE A 95 9.97 -9.20 -4.49
CA PHE A 95 10.24 -9.17 -5.93
C PHE A 95 8.96 -8.89 -6.68
N LEU A 96 9.06 -8.16 -7.79
CA LEU A 96 7.96 -7.96 -8.71
C LEU A 96 8.18 -8.82 -9.94
N HIS A 97 7.11 -9.46 -10.38
CA HIS A 97 7.06 -10.24 -11.60
C HIS A 97 5.95 -9.67 -12.47
N ASP A 98 6.27 -9.37 -13.73
CA ASP A 98 5.26 -8.97 -14.69
C ASP A 98 4.37 -10.17 -15.04
N VAL A 99 3.08 -9.92 -15.29
CA VAL A 99 2.18 -10.92 -15.86
C VAL A 99 2.14 -10.69 -17.38
N PRO A 100 2.62 -11.64 -18.19
CA PRO A 100 2.58 -11.52 -19.64
C PRO A 100 1.16 -11.30 -20.16
N VAL A 101 1.03 -10.54 -21.25
CA VAL A 101 -0.29 -10.20 -21.84
C VAL A 101 -1.10 -11.46 -22.17
N SER A 102 -0.46 -12.52 -22.65
CA SER A 102 -1.13 -13.80 -22.95
C SER A 102 -1.77 -14.43 -21.71
N GLU A 103 -1.04 -14.48 -20.60
CA GLU A 103 -1.52 -15.03 -19.32
C GLU A 103 -2.58 -14.12 -18.68
N ALA A 104 -2.37 -12.80 -18.76
CA ALA A 104 -3.31 -11.79 -18.32
C ALA A 104 -4.67 -11.96 -19.00
N VAL A 105 -4.71 -12.17 -20.32
CA VAL A 105 -5.95 -12.38 -21.08
C VAL A 105 -6.66 -13.66 -20.62
N THR A 106 -5.93 -14.77 -20.48
CA THR A 106 -6.51 -16.04 -20.01
C THR A 106 -7.09 -15.93 -18.59
N ALA A 107 -6.39 -15.22 -17.70
CA ALA A 107 -6.80 -15.03 -16.31
C ALA A 107 -7.79 -13.87 -16.10
N LYS A 108 -8.09 -13.09 -17.16
CA LYS A 108 -8.88 -11.84 -17.10
C LYS A 108 -8.29 -10.80 -16.13
N LEU A 109 -6.96 -10.66 -16.16
CA LEU A 109 -6.17 -9.79 -15.30
C LEU A 109 -5.51 -8.67 -16.12
N GLU A 110 -6.19 -7.56 -16.33
CA GLU A 110 -5.63 -6.43 -17.09
C GLU A 110 -4.56 -5.68 -16.28
N SER A 111 -3.45 -5.30 -16.94
CA SER A 111 -2.35 -4.52 -16.34
C SER A 111 -1.84 -5.10 -15.01
N ALA A 112 -1.76 -6.43 -14.92
CA ALA A 112 -1.44 -7.14 -13.69
C ALA A 112 0.07 -7.35 -13.48
N PHE A 113 0.48 -7.36 -12.22
CA PHE A 113 1.81 -7.79 -11.80
C PHE A 113 1.73 -8.50 -10.44
N VAL A 114 2.69 -9.38 -10.18
CA VAL A 114 2.77 -10.18 -8.96
C VAL A 114 3.91 -9.71 -8.08
N MET A 115 3.66 -9.48 -6.80
CA MET A 115 4.67 -9.21 -5.79
C MET A 115 4.86 -10.44 -4.89
N VAL A 116 6.06 -11.00 -4.88
CA VAL A 116 6.46 -12.11 -4.01
C VAL A 116 7.24 -11.55 -2.84
N ASN A 117 6.74 -11.73 -1.63
CA ASN A 117 7.35 -11.26 -0.39
C ASN A 117 8.06 -12.41 0.34
N LEU A 118 9.29 -12.17 0.77
CA LEU A 118 10.17 -13.11 1.45
C LEU A 118 10.44 -12.70 2.90
N ASN A 119 10.70 -13.68 3.76
CA ASN A 119 11.31 -13.42 5.06
C ASN A 119 12.86 -13.38 4.96
N ARG A 120 13.52 -13.20 6.11
CA ARG A 120 15.00 -13.17 6.19
C ARG A 120 15.67 -14.51 5.85
N PHE A 121 14.92 -15.61 5.89
CA PHE A 121 15.38 -16.95 5.53
C PHE A 121 15.08 -17.28 4.05
N GLN A 122 14.74 -16.28 3.23
CA GLN A 122 14.40 -16.44 1.81
C GLN A 122 13.16 -17.31 1.55
N GLN A 123 12.28 -17.47 2.55
CA GLN A 123 11.03 -18.21 2.40
C GLN A 123 9.92 -17.27 1.96
N ILE A 124 9.10 -17.70 1.01
CA ILE A 124 7.91 -16.96 0.55
C ILE A 124 6.90 -16.91 1.69
N VAL A 125 6.54 -15.69 2.11
CA VAL A 125 5.55 -15.46 3.19
C VAL A 125 4.25 -14.87 2.68
N ALA A 126 4.26 -14.25 1.50
CA ALA A 126 3.05 -13.76 0.84
C ALA A 126 3.29 -13.56 -0.66
N VAL A 127 2.21 -13.71 -1.44
CA VAL A 127 2.15 -13.37 -2.85
C VAL A 127 0.96 -12.46 -3.06
N TYR A 128 1.15 -11.36 -3.77
CA TYR A 128 0.13 -10.35 -4.01
C TYR A 128 -0.01 -10.10 -5.50
N THR A 129 -1.24 -10.17 -6.02
CA THR A 129 -1.51 -9.78 -7.41
C THR A 129 -2.11 -8.38 -7.42
N PHE A 130 -1.38 -7.44 -8.01
CA PHE A 130 -1.83 -6.07 -8.19
C PHE A 130 -2.29 -5.82 -9.62
N LEU A 131 -3.32 -4.99 -9.77
CA LEU A 131 -3.77 -4.46 -11.05
C LEU A 131 -3.51 -2.96 -11.05
N ALA A 132 -2.69 -2.52 -12.01
CA ALA A 132 -2.48 -1.11 -12.28
C ALA A 132 -3.65 -0.55 -13.09
N GLN A 133 -3.80 0.78 -13.10
CA GLN A 133 -4.81 1.43 -13.94
C GLN A 133 -4.48 1.35 -15.44
N THR A 134 -3.20 1.27 -15.77
CA THR A 134 -2.69 1.17 -17.15
C THR A 134 -1.41 0.35 -17.19
N ASP A 135 -1.08 -0.22 -18.36
CA ASP A 135 0.21 -0.89 -18.56
C ASP A 135 1.40 0.07 -18.41
N GLN A 136 1.23 1.34 -18.75
CA GLN A 136 2.26 2.36 -18.53
C GLN A 136 2.56 2.55 -17.03
N ALA A 137 1.53 2.56 -16.19
CA ALA A 137 1.70 2.65 -14.74
C ALA A 137 2.39 1.40 -14.18
N LYS A 138 2.03 0.20 -14.67
CA LYS A 138 2.69 -1.07 -14.32
C LYS A 138 4.18 -1.03 -14.66
N VAL A 139 4.51 -0.67 -15.90
CA VAL A 139 5.89 -0.61 -16.40
C VAL A 139 6.71 0.44 -15.66
N GLY A 140 6.13 1.61 -15.38
CA GLY A 140 6.78 2.67 -14.59
C GLY A 140 7.15 2.20 -13.18
N LEU A 141 6.22 1.52 -12.50
CA LEU A 141 6.41 1.00 -11.14
C LEU A 141 7.51 -0.07 -11.10
N ALA A 142 7.50 -1.00 -12.05
CA ALA A 142 8.52 -2.06 -12.16
C ALA A 142 9.92 -1.48 -12.38
N ARG A 143 10.09 -0.58 -13.38
CA ARG A 143 11.39 0.05 -13.68
C ARG A 143 11.92 0.87 -12.51
N LEU A 144 11.04 1.61 -11.83
CA LEU A 144 11.41 2.43 -10.69
C LEU A 144 11.97 1.57 -9.55
N LEU A 145 11.29 0.47 -9.23
CA LEU A 145 11.72 -0.44 -8.17
C LEU A 145 13.03 -1.16 -8.51
N GLU A 146 13.23 -1.57 -9.75
CA GLU A 146 14.53 -2.11 -10.19
C GLU A 146 15.65 -1.09 -10.03
N THR A 147 15.38 0.17 -10.40
CA THR A 147 16.35 1.27 -10.26
C THR A 147 16.72 1.48 -8.80
N ILE A 148 15.73 1.55 -7.90
CA ILE A 148 15.97 1.73 -6.47
C ILE A 148 16.78 0.57 -5.89
N LYS A 149 16.45 -0.67 -6.27
CA LYS A 149 17.20 -1.85 -5.82
C LYS A 149 18.64 -1.82 -6.31
N LYS A 150 18.88 -1.46 -7.56
CA LYS A 150 20.24 -1.38 -8.13
C LYS A 150 21.10 -0.34 -7.41
N THR A 151 20.56 0.84 -7.13
CA THR A 151 21.28 1.91 -6.42
C THR A 151 21.66 1.54 -4.98
N ARG A 152 20.99 0.57 -4.36
CA ARG A 152 21.30 0.13 -2.98
C ARG A 152 22.29 -1.04 -2.87
N HIS A 153 22.62 -1.69 -3.98
CA HIS A 153 23.61 -2.79 -4.01
C HIS A 153 24.99 -2.34 -4.51
N ASN A 154 25.14 -1.06 -4.88
CA ASN A 154 26.42 -0.40 -5.16
C ASN A 154 26.85 0.46 -3.96
#